data_AF-A0A6C0CJ75-F1
#
_entry.id   AF-A0A6C0CJ75-F1
#
_cell.length_a   1.000
_cell.length_b   1.000
_cell.length_c   1.000
_cell.angle_alpha   90.00
_cell.angle_beta   90.00
_cell.angle_gamma   90.00
#
_symmetry.space_group_name_H-M   'P 1'
#
loop_
_entity.id
_entity.type
_entity.pdbx_description
1 polymer ?
#
loop_
_entity_poly.entity_id
_entity_poly.type
_entity_poly.pdbx_seq_one_letter_code
_entity_poly.pdbx_strand_id
1 'polypeptide(L)' 'MNMMNIAIIFIAIIAINYIVTAIMNFLGVELQFYGSYLLWIFAIILFWGFLPGPVNYFDGS' A
#
# COMPACT_ATOMS: atom_id res chain seq x y z
N MET A 1 14.31 0.63 7.81
CA MET A 1 13.44 1.58 7.09
C MET A 1 13.97 2.98 7.31
N ASN A 2 14.21 3.77 6.26
CA ASN A 2 14.66 5.16 6.39
C ASN A 2 13.46 6.13 6.37
N MET A 3 13.69 7.41 6.70
CA MET A 3 12.64 8.44 6.75
C MET A 3 11.93 8.64 5.39
N MET A 4 12.66 8.47 4.28
CA MET A 4 12.10 8.55 2.93
C MET A 4 11.08 7.43 2.66
N ASN A 5 11.39 6.19 3.02
CA ASN A 5 10.50 5.05 2.84
C ASN A 5 9.20 5.23 3.64
N ILE A 6 9.30 5.75 4.86
CA ILE A 6 8.13 6.08 5.69
C ILE A 6 7.25 7.12 4.99
N ALA A 7 7.86 8.21 4.48
CA ALA A 7 7.14 9.25 3.77
C ALA A 7 6.43 8.71 2.51
N ILE A 8 7.11 7.87 1.73
CA ILE A 8 6.53 7.23 0.54
C ILE A 8 5.34 6.34 0.91
N ILE A 9 5.44 5.55 1.98
CA ILE A 9 4.35 4.69 2.46
C ILE A 9 3.10 5.52 2.80
N PHE A 10 3.26 6.61 3.54
CA PHE A 10 2.12 7.48 3.89
C PHE A 10 1.51 8.15 2.65
N ILE A 11 2.33 8.67 1.74
CA ILE A 11 1.85 9.26 0.49
C ILE A 11 1.08 8.23 -0.34
N ALA A 12 1.60 7.00 -0.45
CA ALA A 12 0.93 5.93 -1.20
C ALA A 12 -0.44 5.57 -0.59
N ILE A 13 -0.53 5.45 0.74
CA ILE A 13 -1.80 5.18 1.43
C ILE A 13 -2.82 6.29 1.15
N ILE A 14 -2.42 7.56 1.28
CA ILE A 14 -3.31 8.72 1.03
C ILE A 14 -3.76 8.74 -0.42
N ALA A 15 -2.82 8.57 -1.36
CA ALA A 15 -3.12 8.58 -2.79
C ALA A 15 -4.09 7.45 -3.19
N ILE A 16 -3.84 6.23 -2.70
CA ILE A 16 -4.71 5.09 -2.99
C ILE A 16 -6.08 5.27 -2.35
N ASN A 17 -6.16 5.74 -1.11
CA ASN A 17 -7.45 6.04 -0.47
C ASN A 17 -8.27 7.02 -1.32
N TYR A 18 -7.65 8.12 -1.76
CA TYR A 18 -8.30 9.15 -2.55
C TYR A 18 -8.75 8.62 -3.92
N ILE A 19 -7.86 7.98 -4.66
CA ILE A 19 -8.16 7.46 -6.02
C ILE A 19 -9.26 6.41 -5.96
N VAL A 20 -9.14 5.43 -5.05
CA VAL A 20 -10.14 4.36 -4.93
C VAL A 20 -11.48 4.93 -4.51
N THR A 21 -11.52 5.82 -3.52
CA THR A 21 -12.78 6.43 -3.08
C THR A 21 -13.42 7.27 -4.19
N ALA A 22 -12.63 8.02 -4.96
CA ALA A 22 -13.14 8.77 -6.11
C ALA A 22 -13.74 7.86 -7.18
N ILE A 23 -13.07 6.75 -7.52
CA ILE A 23 -13.56 5.76 -8.48
C ILE A 23 -14.84 5.09 -7.96
N MET A 24 -14.87 4.65 -6.70
CA MET A 24 -16.03 3.97 -6.13
C MET A 24 -17.24 4.90 -6.03
N ASN A 25 -17.03 6.17 -5.67
CA ASN A 25 -18.08 7.19 -5.71
C ASN A 25 -18.60 7.42 -7.13
N PHE A 26 -17.71 7.50 -8.13
CA PHE A 26 -18.10 7.62 -9.53
C PHE A 26 -18.94 6.42 -10.00
N LEU A 27 -18.61 5.21 -9.53
CA LEU A 27 -19.33 3.98 -9.83
C LEU A 27 -20.59 3.78 -8.97
N GLY A 28 -20.86 4.65 -7.99
CA GLY A 28 -21.98 4.52 -7.07
C GLY A 28 -21.87 3.37 -6.06
N VAL A 29 -20.65 2.91 -5.78
CA VAL A 29 -20.37 1.80 -4.86
C VAL A 29 -20.11 2.34 -3.45
N GLU A 30 -20.90 1.87 -2.48
CA GLU A 30 -20.75 2.27 -1.08
C GLU A 30 -19.51 1.65 -0.40
N LEU A 31 -18.98 2.36 0.60
CA LEU A 31 -17.76 1.96 1.34
C LEU A 31 -17.85 0.56 1.95
N GLN A 32 -19.03 0.11 2.36
CA GLN A 32 -19.21 -1.22 2.97
C GLN A 32 -18.81 -2.38 2.03
N PHE A 33 -18.85 -2.15 0.71
CA PHE A 33 -18.54 -3.18 -0.28
C PHE A 33 -17.05 -3.32 -0.56
N TYR A 34 -16.26 -2.24 -0.44
CA TYR A 34 -14.84 -2.24 -0.80
C TYR A 34 -13.88 -1.90 0.34
N GLY A 35 -14.38 -1.38 1.46
CA GLY A 35 -13.56 -0.85 2.55
C GLY A 35 -12.63 -1.88 3.18
N SER A 36 -13.07 -3.13 3.35
CA SER A 36 -12.23 -4.22 3.86
C SER A 36 -11.06 -4.54 2.93
N TYR A 37 -11.29 -4.54 1.62
CA TYR A 37 -10.25 -4.74 0.61
C TYR A 37 -9.27 -3.55 0.58
N LEU A 38 -9.76 -2.33 0.76
CA LEU A 38 -8.91 -1.14 0.85
C LEU A 38 -8.00 -1.20 2.09
N LEU A 39 -8.54 -1.62 3.24
CA LEU A 39 -7.75 -1.85 4.46
C LEU A 39 -6.72 -2.98 4.28
N TRP A 40 -7.08 -4.05 3.57
CA TRP A 40 -6.15 -5.12 3.23
C TRP A 40 -4.97 -4.61 2.37
N ILE A 41 -5.24 -3.74 1.39
CA ILE A 41 -4.19 -3.09 0.59
C ILE A 41 -3.28 -2.22 1.47
N PHE A 42 -3.84 -1.44 2.40
CA PHE A 42 -3.02 -0.64 3.32
C PHE A 42 -2.11 -1.51 4.18
N ALA A 43 -2.60 -2.65 4.65
CA ALA A 43 -1.76 -3.60 5.40
C ALA A 43 -0.58 -4.09 4.56
N ILE A 44 -0.79 -4.44 3.29
CA ILE A 44 0.29 -4.86 2.38
C ILE A 44 1.33 -3.75 2.19
N ILE A 45 0.87 -2.51 1.98
CA ILE A 45 1.77 -1.35 1.79
C ILE A 45 2.57 -1.07 3.06
N LEU A 46 1.96 -1.20 4.24
CA LEU A 46 2.67 -1.08 5.51
C LEU A 46 3.71 -2.19 5.66
N PHE A 47 3.36 -3.44 5.34
CA PHE A 47 4.29 -4.57 5.40
C PHE A 47 5.46 -4.42 4.43
N TRP A 48 5.30 -3.74 3.31
CA TRP A 48 6.42 -3.44 2.41
C TRP A 48 7.55 -2.69 3.12
N GLY A 49 7.24 -1.81 4.08
CA GLY A 49 8.26 -1.12 4.90
C GLY A 49 9.11 -2.04 5.79
N PHE A 50 8.64 -3.27 6.03
CA PHE A 50 9.28 -4.26 6.90
C PHE A 50 9.82 -5.48 6.14
N LEU A 51 9.53 -5.60 4.83
CA LEU A 51 10.05 -6.70 4.03
C LEU A 51 11.58 -6.61 3.93
N PRO A 52 12.31 -7.70 4.20
CA PRO A 52 13.74 -7.74 3.98
C PRO A 52 14.05 -7.53 2.49
N GLY A 53 15.17 -6.86 2.21
CA GLY A 53 15.65 -6.73 0.84
C GLY A 53 15.95 -8.10 0.22
N PRO A 54 15.97 -8.20 -1.13
CA PRO A 54 16.34 -9.42 -1.81
C PRO A 54 17.76 -9.84 -1.41
N VAL A 55 17.92 -11.07 -0.96
CA VAL A 55 19.22 -11.66 -0.63
C VAL A 55 19.78 -12.28 -1.90
N ASN A 56 20.96 -11.84 -2.34
CA ASN A 56 21.65 -12.48 -3.46
C ASN A 56 22.37 -13.73 -2.96
N TYR A 57 21.79 -14.91 -3.22
CA TYR A 57 22.35 -16.20 -2.80
C TYR A 57 23.56 -16.66 -3.65
N PHE A 58 23.87 -15.93 -4.72
CA PHE A 58 24.95 -16.27 -5.67
C PHE A 58 26.17 -15.34 -5.57
N ASP A 59 26.21 -14.42 -4.59
CA ASP A 59 27.25 -13.39 -4.46
C ASP A 59 28.59 -13.92 -3.90
N GLY A 60 28.92 -15.19 -4.14
CA GLY A 60 30.08 -15.86 -3.57
C GLY A 60 30.54 -17.16 -4.25
N SER A 61 30.12 -17.40 -5.50
CA SER A 61 30.62 -18.51 -6.33
C SER A 61 31.39 -18.00 -7.53
#